data_AF-A0A2V9YVS3-F1
#
_entry.id   AF-A0A2V9YVS3-F1
#
_cell.length_a   1.000
_cell.length_b   1.000
_cell.length_c   1.000
_cell.angle_alpha   90.00
_cell.angle_beta   90.00
_cell.angle_gamma   90.00
#
_symmetry.space_group_name_H-M   'P 1'
#
loop_
_entity.id
_entity.type
_entity.pdbx_description
1 polymer ?
#
loop_
_entity_poly.entity_id
_entity_poly.type
_entity_poly.pdbx_seq_one_letter_code
_entity_poly.pdbx_strand_id
1 'polypeptide(L)'
;MSAPARATAVSAEEICKYRDRTRALLRRYFYTSIEVGRLPSLLGREFFRAKVTSYRASSFEDAVIFVHDVERCLQSLDPVSQRLIAMIVFQNYNYDEAAAILHCTWRTIANRFPSALDDLSRVFLRGSMLEEICCQE
;
A
#
# COMPACT_ATOMS: atom_id res chain seq x y z
N MET A 1 -6.22 -32.48 12.77
CA MET A 1 -5.36 -32.41 11.58
C MET A 1 -6.18 -31.77 10.46
N SER A 2 -6.17 -30.45 10.34
CA SER A 2 -6.84 -29.72 9.25
C SER A 2 -5.76 -29.20 8.31
N ALA A 3 -5.95 -29.45 7.02
CA ALA A 3 -4.98 -29.23 5.96
C ALA A 3 -4.58 -27.75 5.82
N PRO A 4 -3.33 -27.44 5.42
CA PRO A 4 -2.93 -26.07 5.14
C PRO A 4 -3.61 -25.64 3.85
N ALA A 5 -4.54 -24.67 3.94
CA ALA A 5 -5.10 -24.00 2.78
C ALA A 5 -3.92 -23.36 2.01
N ARG A 6 -3.66 -23.98 0.84
CA ARG A 6 -2.57 -23.67 -0.06
C ARG A 6 -2.62 -22.20 -0.46
N ALA A 7 -1.44 -21.59 -0.56
CA ALA A 7 -1.21 -20.34 -1.28
C ALA A 7 -1.92 -20.40 -2.64
N THR A 8 -3.10 -19.80 -2.69
CA THR A 8 -3.87 -19.54 -3.90
C THR A 8 -3.05 -18.57 -4.72
N ALA A 9 -2.53 -19.04 -5.86
CA ALA A 9 -1.93 -18.17 -6.86
C ALA A 9 -3.05 -17.34 -7.47
N VAL A 10 -3.45 -16.27 -6.76
CA VAL A 10 -4.48 -15.34 -7.21
C VAL A 10 -4.06 -14.83 -8.60
N SER A 11 -4.94 -15.01 -9.59
CA SER A 11 -4.63 -14.66 -10.98
C SER A 11 -4.44 -13.15 -11.13
N ALA A 12 -3.72 -12.71 -12.17
CA ALA A 12 -3.50 -11.28 -12.40
C ALA A 12 -4.82 -10.50 -12.56
N GLU A 13 -5.85 -11.12 -13.13
CA GLU A 13 -7.21 -10.55 -13.25
C GLU A 13 -7.93 -10.45 -11.90
N GLU A 14 -7.75 -11.40 -11.00
CA GLU A 14 -8.35 -11.32 -9.67
C GLU A 14 -7.64 -10.30 -8.78
N ILE A 15 -6.32 -10.17 -8.92
CA ILE A 15 -5.52 -9.21 -8.15
C ILE A 15 -5.95 -7.76 -8.42
N CYS A 16 -6.36 -7.43 -9.64
CA CYS A 16 -6.76 -6.06 -9.95
C CYS A 16 -7.96 -5.59 -9.09
N LYS A 17 -8.81 -6.51 -8.61
CA LYS A 17 -9.94 -6.24 -7.72
C LYS A 17 -9.51 -5.76 -6.33
N TYR A 18 -8.26 -6.04 -5.92
CA TYR A 18 -7.72 -5.66 -4.62
C TYR A 18 -7.03 -4.29 -4.62
N ARG A 19 -6.85 -3.65 -5.78
CA ARG A 19 -6.13 -2.37 -5.89
C ARG A 19 -6.75 -1.27 -5.02
N ASP A 20 -8.08 -1.15 -5.00
CA ASP A 20 -8.77 -0.14 -4.19
C ASP A 20 -8.67 -0.44 -2.69
N ARG A 21 -8.80 -1.72 -2.30
CA ARG A 21 -8.58 -2.15 -0.90
C ARG A 21 -7.14 -1.89 -0.45
N THR A 22 -6.17 -2.14 -1.33
CA THR A 22 -4.74 -1.88 -1.09
C THR A 22 -4.49 -0.39 -0.89
N ARG A 23 -5.07 0.46 -1.73
CA ARG A 23 -5.00 1.93 -1.57
C ARG A 23 -5.65 2.39 -0.26
N ALA A 24 -6.79 1.83 0.11
CA ALA A 24 -7.47 2.13 1.37
C ALA A 24 -6.61 1.72 2.58
N LEU A 25 -5.98 0.54 2.53
CA LEU A 25 -5.08 0.05 3.58
C LEU A 25 -3.84 0.94 3.71
N LEU A 26 -3.24 1.36 2.58
CA LEU A 26 -2.12 2.31 2.58
C LEU A 26 -2.51 3.65 3.21
N ARG A 27 -3.70 4.17 2.91
CA ARG A 27 -4.21 5.40 3.55
C ARG A 27 -4.41 5.21 5.05
N ARG A 28 -4.97 4.07 5.47
CA ARG A 28 -5.11 3.72 6.89
C ARG A 28 -3.74 3.67 7.57
N TYR A 29 -2.77 2.99 6.97
CA TYR A 29 -1.38 2.94 7.45
C TYR A 29 -0.78 4.34 7.61
N PHE A 30 -0.96 5.22 6.62
CA PHE A 30 -0.44 6.59 6.70
C PHE A 30 -1.01 7.35 7.91
N TYR A 31 -2.32 7.28 8.14
CA TYR A 31 -2.95 7.93 9.28
C TYR A 31 -2.55 7.31 10.62
N THR A 32 -2.59 5.97 10.72
CA THR A 32 -2.20 5.27 11.94
C THR A 32 -0.72 5.50 12.29
N SER A 33 0.16 5.62 11.29
CA SER A 33 1.57 5.97 11.53
C SER A 33 1.71 7.34 12.19
N ILE A 34 0.96 8.34 11.70
CA ILE A 34 0.94 9.69 12.28
C ILE A 34 0.40 9.66 13.72
N GLU A 35 -0.69 8.91 13.98
CA GLU A 35 -1.28 8.77 15.32
C GLU A 35 -0.30 8.15 16.33
N VAL A 36 0.51 7.18 15.89
CA VAL A 36 1.55 6.51 16.69
C VAL A 36 2.81 7.38 16.84
N GLY A 37 2.89 8.54 16.16
CA GLY A 37 4.04 9.43 16.20
C GLY A 37 5.24 8.93 15.37
N ARG A 38 5.00 8.02 14.42
CA ARG A 38 6.02 7.54 13.47
C ARG A 38 5.78 8.10 12.07
N LEU A 39 6.87 8.49 11.42
CA LEU A 39 6.82 8.78 9.99
C LEU A 39 7.06 7.49 9.20
N PRO A 40 6.23 7.18 8.18
CA PRO A 40 6.52 6.12 7.23
C PRO A 40 7.96 6.21 6.72
N SER A 41 8.74 5.12 6.82
CA SER A 41 10.16 5.17 6.44
C SER A 41 10.33 5.47 4.95
N LEU A 42 9.31 5.12 4.16
CA LEU A 42 9.13 5.42 2.74
C LEU A 42 9.11 6.92 2.39
N LEU A 43 8.82 7.80 3.35
CA LEU A 43 8.73 9.25 3.13
C LEU A 43 10.00 10.01 3.50
N GLY A 44 10.97 9.37 4.16
CA GLY A 44 12.25 9.99 4.50
C GLY A 44 12.10 11.34 5.25
N ARG A 45 12.95 12.32 4.89
CA ARG A 45 12.94 13.71 5.43
C ARG A 45 12.00 14.66 4.66
N GLU A 46 11.14 14.17 3.77
CA GLU A 46 10.35 15.04 2.88
C GLU A 46 8.97 15.43 3.44
N PHE A 47 8.49 16.61 3.01
CA PHE A 47 7.32 17.32 3.56
C PHE A 47 5.97 16.70 3.15
N PHE A 48 5.01 16.73 4.07
CA PHE A 48 3.66 16.18 3.90
C PHE A 48 2.74 17.12 3.10
N ARG A 49 2.15 16.62 2.01
CA ARG A 49 1.12 17.32 1.21
C ARG A 49 -0.30 16.78 1.43
N ALA A 50 -0.46 15.60 2.04
CA ALA A 50 -1.76 14.96 2.25
C ALA A 50 -2.53 15.50 3.46
N LYS A 51 -3.85 15.66 3.29
CA LYS A 51 -4.79 16.18 4.28
C LYS A 51 -5.33 15.05 5.16
N VAL A 52 -5.25 15.21 6.48
CA VAL A 52 -5.65 14.18 7.47
C VAL A 52 -7.13 14.30 7.82
N THR A 53 -7.86 13.19 7.77
CA THR A 53 -9.21 13.02 8.32
C THR A 53 -9.15 11.92 9.37
N SER A 54 -9.66 12.17 10.58
CA SER A 54 -9.50 11.29 11.74
C SER A 54 -10.13 9.90 11.54
N TYR A 55 -9.47 8.85 12.04
CA TYR A 55 -9.97 7.47 12.12
C TYR A 55 -9.77 6.96 13.56
N ARG A 56 -10.53 5.96 14.02
CA ARG A 56 -10.37 5.40 15.38
C ARG A 56 -9.65 4.06 15.31
N ALA A 57 -8.45 3.97 15.89
CA ALA A 57 -7.79 2.71 16.21
C ALA A 57 -8.38 2.08 17.49
N SER A 58 -8.40 0.74 17.58
CA SER A 58 -8.95 -0.02 18.72
C SER A 58 -8.05 0.06 19.97
N SER A 59 -6.73 -0.09 19.80
CA SER A 59 -5.70 -0.03 20.84
C SER A 59 -4.37 0.49 20.26
N PHE A 60 -3.50 1.06 21.10
CA PHE A 60 -2.18 1.55 20.70
C PHE A 60 -1.24 0.41 20.25
N GLU A 61 -1.26 -0.73 20.95
CA GLU A 61 -0.42 -1.88 20.61
C GLU A 61 -0.77 -2.44 19.23
N ASP A 62 -2.07 -2.60 18.94
CA ASP A 62 -2.58 -3.01 17.63
C ASP A 62 -2.17 -2.02 16.52
N ALA A 63 -2.18 -0.72 16.82
CA ALA A 63 -1.78 0.31 15.88
C ALA A 63 -0.28 0.23 15.55
N VAL A 64 0.57 0.01 16.55
CA VAL A 64 2.02 -0.17 16.35
C VAL A 64 2.32 -1.44 15.55
N ILE A 65 1.68 -2.56 15.88
CA ILE A 65 1.84 -3.84 15.16
C ILE A 65 1.43 -3.66 13.70
N PHE A 66 0.26 -3.06 13.46
CA PHE A 66 -0.22 -2.79 12.11
C PHE A 66 0.74 -1.91 11.30
N VAL A 67 1.23 -0.81 11.88
CA VAL A 67 2.19 0.08 11.21
C VAL A 67 3.47 -0.68 10.87
N HIS A 68 4.01 -1.45 11.82
CA HIS A 68 5.25 -2.20 11.65
C HIS A 68 5.13 -3.29 10.58
N ASP A 69 4.02 -4.02 10.57
CA ASP A 69 3.81 -5.08 9.60
C ASP A 69 3.63 -4.50 8.19
N VAL A 70 2.83 -3.44 8.03
CA VAL A 70 2.65 -2.79 6.71
C VAL A 70 3.96 -2.18 6.20
N GLU A 71 4.78 -1.60 7.09
CA GLU A 71 6.11 -1.09 6.75
C GLU A 71 7.00 -2.21 6.17
N ARG A 72 7.01 -3.39 6.80
CA ARG A 72 7.78 -4.55 6.31
C ARG A 72 7.30 -5.00 4.93
N CYS A 73 5.99 -5.02 4.70
CA CYS A 73 5.42 -5.35 3.39
C CYS A 73 5.84 -4.32 2.33
N LEU A 74 5.81 -3.03 2.66
CA LEU A 74 6.25 -1.96 1.79
C LEU A 74 7.76 -2.05 1.45
N GLN A 75 8.60 -2.40 2.42
CA GLN A 75 10.04 -2.61 2.22
C GLN A 75 10.37 -3.80 1.31
N SER A 76 9.44 -4.74 1.13
CA SER A 76 9.63 -5.89 0.23
C SER A 76 9.44 -5.57 -1.26
N LEU A 77 8.86 -4.41 -1.58
CA LEU A 77 8.72 -3.93 -2.95
C LEU A 77 10.05 -3.44 -3.50
N ASP A 78 10.18 -3.41 -4.84
CA ASP A 78 11.33 -2.77 -5.46
C ASP A 78 11.35 -1.24 -5.21
N PRO A 79 12.52 -0.60 -5.23
CA PRO A 79 12.64 0.83 -4.91
C PRO A 79 11.81 1.76 -5.80
N VAL A 80 11.55 1.39 -7.05
CA VAL A 80 10.76 2.21 -7.98
C VAL A 80 9.28 2.16 -7.61
N SER A 81 8.76 0.96 -7.33
CA SER A 81 7.40 0.75 -6.85
C SER A 81 7.15 1.45 -5.52
N GLN A 82 8.10 1.35 -4.57
CA GLN A 82 8.07 2.09 -3.31
C GLN A 82 7.91 3.60 -3.58
N ARG A 83 8.77 4.17 -4.42
CA ARG A 83 8.75 5.62 -4.71
C ARG A 83 7.46 6.07 -5.39
N LEU A 84 6.92 5.28 -6.32
CA LEU A 84 5.63 5.56 -6.95
C LEU A 84 4.49 5.58 -5.93
N ILE A 85 4.45 4.62 -5.01
CA ILE A 85 3.44 4.57 -3.94
C ILE A 85 3.58 5.79 -3.02
N ALA A 86 4.79 6.14 -2.60
CA ALA A 86 5.01 7.32 -1.76
C ALA A 86 4.48 8.59 -2.41
N MET A 87 4.81 8.82 -3.69
CA MET A 87 4.42 10.05 -4.38
C MET A 87 2.91 10.11 -4.64
N ILE A 88 2.34 9.03 -5.18
CA ILE A 88 0.94 9.03 -5.65
C ILE A 88 -0.04 8.84 -4.49
N VAL A 89 0.26 7.93 -3.54
CA VAL A 89 -0.68 7.55 -2.48
C VAL A 89 -0.52 8.44 -1.23
N PHE A 90 0.72 8.68 -0.80
CA PHE A 90 0.97 9.43 0.45
C PHE A 90 1.14 10.93 0.23
N GLN A 91 1.73 11.34 -0.88
CA GLN A 91 1.96 12.75 -1.18
C GLN A 91 0.91 13.35 -2.13
N ASN A 92 -0.05 12.54 -2.60
CA ASN A 92 -1.13 12.94 -3.53
C ASN A 92 -0.64 13.64 -4.81
N TYR A 93 0.55 13.28 -5.32
CA TYR A 93 0.97 13.75 -6.64
C TYR A 93 0.10 13.12 -7.72
N ASN A 94 -0.25 13.93 -8.72
CA ASN A 94 -0.88 13.40 -9.93
C ASN A 94 0.17 12.69 -10.81
N TYR A 95 -0.28 11.93 -11.81
CA TYR A 95 0.63 11.15 -12.65
C TYR A 95 1.58 12.02 -13.48
N ASP A 96 1.17 13.23 -13.87
CA ASP A 96 2.01 14.15 -14.65
C ASP A 96 3.10 14.80 -13.78
N GLU A 97 2.73 15.26 -12.58
CA GLU A 97 3.68 15.78 -11.58
C GLU A 97 4.67 14.67 -11.18
N ALA A 98 4.18 13.45 -10.97
CA ALA A 98 5.03 12.32 -10.65
C ALA A 98 6.00 11.98 -11.79
N ALA A 99 5.53 12.05 -13.04
CA ALA A 99 6.33 11.82 -14.24
C ALA A 99 7.42 12.87 -14.39
N ALA A 100 7.09 14.14 -14.14
CA ALA A 100 8.03 15.24 -14.14
C ALA A 100 9.14 15.07 -13.09
N ILE A 101 8.78 14.69 -11.85
CA ILE A 101 9.73 14.47 -10.75
C ILE A 101 10.63 13.25 -11.00
N LEU A 102 10.06 12.16 -11.55
CA LEU A 102 10.78 10.93 -11.84
C LEU A 102 11.51 10.95 -13.20
N HIS A 103 11.46 12.07 -13.91
CA HIS A 103 12.01 12.23 -15.26
C HIS A 103 11.60 11.10 -16.22
N CYS A 104 10.35 10.65 -16.13
CA CYS A 104 9.79 9.61 -16.99
C CYS A 104 8.51 10.08 -17.68
N THR A 105 7.98 9.27 -18.59
CA THR A 105 6.73 9.60 -19.29
C THR A 105 5.52 9.19 -18.46
N TRP A 106 4.41 9.91 -18.62
CA TRP A 106 3.13 9.57 -18.01
C TRP A 106 2.71 8.11 -18.28
N ARG A 107 2.96 7.61 -19.51
CA ARG A 107 2.67 6.21 -19.88
C ARG A 107 3.43 5.21 -19.02
N THR A 108 4.69 5.50 -18.69
CA THR A 108 5.48 4.63 -17.81
C THR A 108 4.88 4.55 -16.42
N ILE A 109 4.40 5.67 -15.87
CA ILE A 109 3.73 5.69 -14.56
C ILE A 109 2.38 4.98 -14.62
N ALA A 110 1.56 5.27 -15.64
CA ALA A 110 0.24 4.67 -15.81
C ALA A 110 0.31 3.14 -15.94
N ASN A 111 1.41 2.60 -16.50
CA ASN A 111 1.65 1.17 -16.60
C ASN A 111 2.26 0.59 -15.32
N ARG A 112 3.24 1.26 -14.70
CA ARG A 112 3.97 0.73 -13.54
C ARG A 112 3.20 0.82 -12.23
N PHE A 113 2.43 1.89 -12.02
CA PHE A 113 1.72 2.09 -10.77
C PHE A 113 0.67 1.01 -10.47
N PRO A 114 -0.16 0.56 -11.44
CA PRO A 114 -1.04 -0.59 -11.23
C PRO A 114 -0.29 -1.87 -10.89
N SER A 115 0.85 -2.14 -11.55
CA SER A 115 1.68 -3.31 -11.24
C SER A 115 2.27 -3.24 -9.83
N ALA A 116 2.72 -2.06 -9.39
CA ALA A 116 3.20 -1.85 -8.02
C ALA A 116 2.10 -2.11 -6.97
N LEU A 117 0.86 -1.70 -7.26
CA LEU A 117 -0.28 -2.03 -6.41
C LEU A 117 -0.59 -3.53 -6.42
N ASP A 118 -0.52 -4.19 -7.57
CA ASP A 118 -0.75 -5.64 -7.69
C ASP A 118 0.29 -6.44 -6.90
N ASP A 119 1.56 -6.07 -6.99
CA ASP A 119 2.65 -6.70 -6.22
C ASP A 119 2.43 -6.51 -4.73
N LEU A 120 2.04 -5.32 -4.31
CA LEU A 120 1.72 -5.06 -2.91
C LEU A 120 0.47 -5.81 -2.44
N SER A 121 -0.58 -5.91 -3.27
CA SER A 121 -1.76 -6.73 -2.98
C SER A 121 -1.38 -8.19 -2.75
N ARG A 122 -0.49 -8.75 -3.57
CA ARG A 122 0.03 -10.12 -3.37
C ARG A 122 0.79 -10.27 -2.05
N VAL A 123 1.54 -9.25 -1.66
CA VAL A 123 2.27 -9.26 -0.37
C VAL A 123 1.28 -9.19 0.79
N PHE A 124 0.29 -8.31 0.72
CA PHE A 124 -0.74 -8.17 1.76
C PHE A 124 -1.64 -9.40 1.90
N LEU A 125 -1.99 -10.07 0.81
CA LEU A 125 -2.73 -11.33 0.85
C LEU A 125 -1.89 -12.44 1.51
N ARG A 126 -0.60 -12.55 1.18
CA ARG A 126 0.32 -13.49 1.84
C ARG A 126 0.52 -13.20 3.33
N GLY A 127 0.46 -11.93 3.72
CA GLY A 127 0.59 -11.48 5.11
C GLY A 127 -0.73 -11.44 5.88
N SER A 128 -1.83 -11.96 5.33
CA SER A 128 -3.18 -11.91 5.93
C SER A 128 -3.67 -10.49 6.28
N MET A 129 -3.14 -9.47 5.64
CA MET A 129 -3.54 -8.06 5.82
C MET A 129 -4.74 -7.67 4.96
N LEU A 130 -4.92 -8.37 3.85
CA LEU A 130 -6.12 -8.32 3.05
C LEU A 130 -6.82 -9.67 3.20
N GLU A 131 -8.12 -9.61 3.47
CA GLU A 131 -8.98 -10.78 3.36
C GLU A 131 -9.21 -11.07 1.87
N GLU A 132 -9.14 -12.35 1.50
CA GLU A 132 -9.54 -12.80 0.18
C GLU A 132 -10.97 -12.31 -0.08
N ILE A 133 -11.19 -11.68 -1.23
CA ILE A 133 -12.54 -11.42 -1.72
C ILE A 133 -13.12 -12.80 -2.00
N CYS A 134 -13.86 -13.34 -1.03
CA CYS A 134 -14.74 -14.46 -1.29
C CYS A 134 -15.63 -14.02 -2.46
N CYS A 135 -15.54 -14.73 -3.58
CA CYS A 135 -16.55 -14.67 -4.62
C CYS A 135 -17.86 -15.14 -3.99
N GLN A 136 -18.62 -14.24 -3.38
CA GLN A 136 -20.03 -14.49 -3.12
C GLN A 136 -20.81 -14.02 -4.34
N GLU A 137 -21.51 -14.99 -4.92
CA GLU A 137 -22.45 -14.93 -6.05
C GLU A 137 -23.52 -13.85 -5.90
#